data_AF-E1YFG0-F1
#
_entry.id   AF-E1YFG0-F1
#
_cell.length_a   1.000
_cell.length_b   1.000
_cell.length_c   1.000
_cell.angle_alpha   90.00
_cell.angle_beta   90.00
_cell.angle_gamma   90.00
#
_symmetry.space_group_name_H-M   'P 1'
#
loop_
_entity.id
_entity.type
_entity.pdbx_description
1 polymer ?
#
loop_
_entity_poly.entity_id
_entity_poly.type
_entity_poly.pdbx_seq_one_letter_code
_entity_poly.pdbx_strand_id
1 'polypeptide(L)' 'MLIDVVSVKPLKDFYLDLEFENGERRRFNMRPLLAVKPWNRIANLQLFERARVDYGTVVWPGEIDIAPETLYDDSTPIEK' A
#
# COMPACT_ATOMS: atom_id res chain seq x y z
N MET A 1 -7.25 10.36 -10.23
CA MET A 1 -6.99 11.54 -9.36
C MET A 1 -5.49 11.59 -9.14
N LEU A 2 -4.84 12.76 -9.13
CA LEU A 2 -3.44 12.85 -8.68
C LEU A 2 -3.51 13.09 -7.17
N ILE A 3 -3.13 12.08 -6.39
CA ILE A 3 -3.02 12.19 -4.94
C ILE A 3 -1.80 11.39 -4.49
N ASP A 4 -0.92 12.00 -3.72
CA ASP A 4 0.28 11.31 -3.24
C ASP A 4 0.02 10.59 -1.91
N VAL A 5 0.61 9.41 -1.76
CA VAL A 5 0.75 8.74 -0.46
C VAL A 5 1.91 9.40 0.27
N VAL A 6 1.66 9.89 1.48
CA VAL A 6 2.67 10.56 2.32
C VAL A 6 3.17 9.68 3.46
N SER A 7 2.40 8.66 3.85
CA SER A 7 2.80 7.67 4.84
C SER A 7 2.19 6.31 4.56
N VAL A 8 2.94 5.25 4.88
CA VAL A 8 2.48 3.87 4.84
C VAL A 8 2.91 3.11 6.08
N LYS A 9 1.99 2.33 6.64
CA LYS A 9 2.26 1.39 7.72
C LYS A 9 1.75 0.00 7.32
N PRO A 10 2.63 -0.95 6.98
CA PRO A 10 2.23 -2.33 6.74
C PRO A 10 1.81 -3.01 8.04
N LEU A 11 0.75 -3.81 7.98
CA LEU A 11 0.19 -4.59 9.08
C LEU A 11 0.40 -6.09 8.85
N LYS A 12 0.43 -6.86 9.94
CA LYS A 12 0.71 -8.31 9.94
C LYS A 12 -0.27 -9.15 9.11
N ASP A 13 -1.48 -8.65 8.87
CA ASP A 13 -2.52 -9.32 8.08
C ASP A 13 -2.52 -8.94 6.59
N PHE A 14 -1.41 -8.38 6.09
CA PHE A 14 -1.26 -7.86 4.74
C PHE A 14 -2.23 -6.70 4.42
N TYR A 15 -2.41 -5.84 5.41
CA TYR A 15 -3.05 -4.55 5.20
C TYR A 15 -2.00 -3.44 5.14
N LEU A 16 -2.36 -2.35 4.47
CA LEU A 16 -1.62 -1.11 4.52
C LEU A 16 -2.52 -0.05 5.14
N ASP A 17 -2.05 0.59 6.20
CA ASP A 17 -2.61 1.86 6.63
C ASP A 17 -1.85 2.97 5.88
N LEU A 18 -2.60 3.78 5.14
CA LEU A 18 -2.09 4.82 4.26
C LEU A 18 -2.53 6.18 4.80
N GLU A 19 -1.66 7.17 4.68
CA GLU A 19 -2.01 8.59 4.79
C GLU A 19 -1.72 9.25 3.45
N PHE A 20 -2.70 9.99 2.94
CA PHE A 20 -2.60 10.74 1.68
C PHE A 20 -2.34 12.23 1.96
N GLU A 21 -1.80 12.94 0.98
CA GLU A 21 -1.47 14.37 1.12
C GLU A 21 -2.66 15.28 1.47
N ASN A 22 -3.89 14.84 1.18
CA ASN A 22 -5.12 15.54 1.56
C ASN A 22 -5.52 15.34 3.04
N GLY A 23 -4.75 14.58 3.81
CA GLY A 23 -4.99 14.26 5.21
C GLY A 23 -5.90 13.06 5.45
N GLU A 24 -6.43 12.42 4.40
CA GLU A 24 -7.20 11.19 4.54
C GLU A 24 -6.32 10.02 4.97
N ARG A 25 -6.88 9.19 5.85
CA ARG A 25 -6.32 7.91 6.22
C ARG A 25 -7.20 6.80 5.69
N ARG A 26 -6.58 5.82 5.04
CA ARG A 26 -7.30 4.71 4.42
C ARG A 26 -6.58 3.40 4.66
N ARG A 27 -7.32 2.30 4.66
CA ARG A 27 -6.81 0.94 4.82
C ARG A 27 -7.00 0.16 3.53
N PHE A 28 -5.91 -0.39 3.00
CA PHE A 28 -5.89 -1.18 1.77
C PHE A 28 -5.63 -2.66 2.08
N ASN A 29 -6.39 -3.57 1.47
CA ASN A 29 -6.24 -5.02 1.65
C ASN A 29 -5.41 -5.63 0.51
N MET A 30 -4.18 -6.07 0.80
CA MET A 30 -3.30 -6.66 -0.22
C MET A 30 -3.60 -8.13 -0.51
N ARG A 31 -4.33 -8.83 0.36
CA ARG A 31 -4.51 -10.29 0.28
C ARG A 31 -5.03 -10.78 -1.08
N PRO A 32 -6.01 -10.13 -1.74
CA PRO A 32 -6.49 -10.55 -3.06
C PRO A 32 -5.39 -10.51 -4.13
N LEU A 33 -4.44 -9.58 -4.00
CA LEU A 33 -3.36 -9.37 -4.95
C LEU A 33 -2.22 -10.37 -4.77
N LEU A 34 -1.93 -10.82 -3.55
CA LEU A 34 -0.76 -11.66 -3.23
C LEU A 34 -0.72 -13.01 -3.98
N ALA A 35 -1.83 -13.48 -4.53
CA ALA A 35 -1.89 -14.70 -5.33
C ALA A 35 -1.44 -14.52 -6.79
N VAL A 36 -1.35 -13.28 -7.29
CA VAL A 36 -0.99 -13.00 -8.69
C VAL A 36 0.38 -12.33 -8.81
N LYS A 37 1.05 -12.51 -9.94
CA LYS A 37 2.29 -11.78 -10.24
C LYS A 37 1.95 -10.31 -10.54
N PRO A 38 2.78 -9.34 -10.12
CA PRO A 38 4.07 -9.49 -9.42
C PRO A 38 3.97 -9.57 -7.89
N TRP A 39 2.78 -9.44 -7.30
CA TRP A 39 2.56 -9.31 -5.85
C TRP A 39 2.91 -10.55 -5.05
N ASN A 40 2.87 -11.72 -5.67
CA ASN A 40 3.34 -12.95 -5.04
C ASN A 40 4.80 -12.87 -4.53
N ARG A 41 5.62 -11.95 -5.07
CA ARG A 41 6.98 -11.66 -4.59
C ARG A 41 7.01 -11.03 -3.18
N ILE A 42 5.94 -10.38 -2.75
CA ILE A 42 5.80 -9.77 -1.42
C ILE A 42 4.81 -10.53 -0.53
N ALA A 43 4.38 -11.74 -0.91
CA ALA A 43 3.49 -12.60 -0.13
C ALA A 43 4.13 -13.23 1.13
N ASN A 44 5.31 -12.77 1.52
CA ASN A 44 5.99 -13.09 2.77
C ASN A 44 5.98 -11.85 3.66
N LEU A 45 5.59 -12.00 4.93
CA LEU A 45 5.46 -10.88 5.85
C LEU A 45 6.76 -10.06 5.99
N GLN A 46 7.94 -10.71 6.02
CA GLN A 46 9.23 -10.02 6.14
C GLN A 46 9.58 -9.15 4.92
N LEU A 47 9.04 -9.49 3.74
CA LEU A 47 9.19 -8.67 2.53
C LEU A 47 8.10 -7.61 2.48
N PHE A 48 6.88 -7.98 2.83
CA PHE A 48 5.73 -7.08 2.89
C PHE A 48 5.95 -5.88 3.83
N GLU A 49 6.52 -6.13 5.01
CA GLU A 49 6.84 -5.11 6.00
C GLU A 49 7.92 -4.11 5.54
N ARG A 50 8.58 -4.36 4.39
CA ARG A 50 9.51 -3.42 3.76
C ARG A 50 8.80 -2.39 2.86
N ALA A 51 7.48 -2.33 2.89
CA ALA A 51 6.71 -1.27 2.26
C ALA A 51 7.21 0.10 2.75
N ARG A 52 7.44 1.02 1.81
CA ARG A 52 7.79 2.40 2.11
C ARG A 52 7.15 3.33 1.07
N VAL A 53 7.09 4.62 1.39
CA VAL A 53 6.73 5.63 0.41
C VAL A 53 7.96 6.02 -0.41
N ASP A 54 7.81 6.10 -1.73
CA ASP A 54 8.80 6.60 -2.68
C ASP A 54 8.05 7.18 -3.89
N TYR A 55 8.50 8.32 -4.43
CA TYR A 55 7.86 9.00 -5.57
C TYR A 55 6.33 9.18 -5.45
N GLY A 56 5.82 9.51 -4.26
CA GLY A 56 4.39 9.72 -4.02
C GLY A 56 3.55 8.44 -3.94
N THR A 57 4.18 7.25 -3.88
CA THR A 57 3.45 5.99 -3.81
C THR A 57 4.10 4.93 -2.92
N VAL A 58 3.41 3.79 -2.71
CA VAL A 58 3.93 2.66 -1.94
C VAL A 58 4.76 1.73 -2.82
N VAL A 59 6.00 1.50 -2.38
CA VAL A 59 6.96 0.64 -3.06
C VAL A 59 7.53 -0.44 -2.13
N TRP A 60 7.96 -1.55 -2.72
CA TRP A 60 8.71 -2.63 -2.10
C TRP A 60 10.03 -2.86 -2.85
N PRO A 61 11.01 -3.55 -2.24
CA PRO A 61 12.19 -4.02 -2.95
C PRO A 61 11.82 -4.89 -4.17
N GLY A 62 12.61 -4.77 -5.25
CA GLY A 62 12.43 -5.56 -6.46
C GLY A 62 11.46 -4.97 -7.49
N GLU A 63 11.37 -3.64 -7.54
CA GLU A 63 10.56 -2.90 -8.53
C GLU A 63 9.09 -3.34 -8.47
N ILE A 64 8.54 -3.25 -7.26
CA ILE A 64 7.11 -3.51 -6.99
C ILE A 64 6.56 -2.24 -6.37
N ASP A 65 5.58 -1.66 -7.03
CA ASP A 65 4.89 -0.46 -6.62
C ASP A 65 3.40 -0.60 -6.98
N ILE A 66 2.55 0.01 -6.17
CA ILE A 66 1.13 0.17 -6.49
C ILE A 66 0.95 1.65 -6.79
N ALA A 67 0.25 2.01 -7.86
CA ALA A 67 -0.02 3.41 -8.14
C ALA A 67 -0.95 4.03 -7.06
N PRO A 68 -0.77 5.29 -6.70
CA PRO A 68 -1.48 5.87 -5.56
C PRO A 68 -2.99 6.00 -5.81
N GLU A 69 -3.42 6.12 -7.07
CA GLU A 69 -4.83 6.07 -7.46
C GLU A 69 -5.48 4.72 -7.13
N THR A 70 -4.80 3.60 -7.40
CA THR A 70 -5.29 2.26 -7.03
C THR A 70 -5.37 2.14 -5.51
N LEU A 71 -4.35 2.63 -4.81
CA LEU A 71 -4.37 2.63 -3.34
C LEU A 71 -5.52 3.46 -2.78
N TYR A 72 -5.88 4.57 -3.41
CA TYR A 72 -6.96 5.44 -2.96
C TYR A 72 -8.34 4.84 -3.27
N ASP A 73 -8.57 4.43 -4.53
CA ASP A 73 -9.87 3.98 -5.02
C ASP A 73 -10.31 2.65 -4.39
N ASP A 74 -9.38 1.72 -4.17
CA ASP A 74 -9.68 0.37 -3.65
C ASP A 74 -9.46 0.23 -2.13
N SER A 75 -9.07 1.30 -1.44
CA SER A 75 -8.98 1.32 0.03
C SER A 75 -10.25 1.85 0.68
N THR A 76 -10.41 1.56 1.97
CA THR A 76 -11.53 2.07 2.78
C THR A 76 -11.05 3.18 3.72
N PRO A 77 -11.76 4.31 3.86
CA PRO A 77 -11.46 5.31 4.89
C PRO A 77 -11.41 4.69 6.28
N ILE A 78 -10.47 5.15 7.11
CA ILE A 78 -10.40 4.78 8.53
C ILE A 78 -10.42 6.04 9.39
N GLU A 79 -11.24 6.02 10.44
CA GLU A 79 -11.26 7.08 11.44
C GLU A 79 -10.02 6.98 12.35
N LYS A 80 -9.63 8.12 12.93
CA LYS A 80 -8.51 8.20 13.88
C LYS A 80 -8.81 7.50 15.20
#